data_AF-A0A0F9LC64-F1
#
_entry.id   AF-A0A0F9LC64-F1
#
_cell.length_a   1.000
_cell.length_b   1.000
_cell.length_c   1.000
_cell.angle_alpha   90.00
_cell.angle_beta   90.00
_cell.angle_gamma   90.00
#
_symmetry.space_group_name_H-M   'P 1'
#
loop_
_entity.id
_entity.type
_entity.pdbx_description
1 polymer ?
#
loop_
_entity_poly.entity_id
_entity_poly.type
_entity_poly.pdbx_seq_one_letter_code
_entity_poly.pdbx_strand_id
1 'polypeptide(L)'
;MKKFSEIEQFRHVVFNANQFFDHHGRPDNIRTLCFEGTVKLHGTNAGLRRFKGKYQPQSRNNIISVDNDNMEFAAFVESVPKKNWDKIFDLAAKWHRDGRLDRDFSYDPRPHAQDITFYGEWIGKGIQKNAGVCELADKQWVIFGLCIDGNWTTIRPTSHGLGLYEAGLREYNVHDILEASVFVVEIDFSNPEAAIPELMKYTDIVAEKCPWAERFGVIGPGEGIVWKAREWPCDSGLWFKTKNKKFMASKLKKTISVDPEKVKNIKECVDVVLTENRLNQGLDYLCEQNLDLEPKNIGTFLMWVAKDIKKEEGDTIAANGLEWKEVHKAVSKRARDFILERIARDGLTITG
;
A
#
# COMPACT_ATOMS: atom_id res chain seq x y z
N MET A 1 2.49 9.53 -15.42
CA MET A 1 2.16 9.05 -14.07
C MET A 1 3.46 8.70 -13.35
N LYS A 2 3.48 8.76 -12.03
CA LYS A 2 4.57 8.19 -11.22
C LYS A 2 3.94 7.17 -10.27
N LYS A 3 4.32 5.90 -10.37
CA LYS A 3 3.74 4.83 -9.55
C LYS A 3 4.32 4.88 -8.13
N PHE A 4 3.48 4.65 -7.12
CA PHE A 4 3.94 4.53 -5.74
C PHE A 4 4.69 3.21 -5.52
N SER A 5 5.78 3.26 -4.74
CA SER A 5 6.57 2.07 -4.43
C SER A 5 5.71 0.96 -3.81
N GLU A 6 6.04 -0.28 -4.13
CA GLU A 6 5.41 -1.43 -3.50
C GLU A 6 5.92 -1.55 -2.06
N ILE A 7 4.99 -1.71 -1.12
CA ILE A 7 5.30 -1.95 0.28
C ILE A 7 5.21 -3.45 0.52
N GLU A 8 6.33 -4.03 0.93
CA GLU A 8 6.50 -5.47 1.12
C GLU A 8 6.07 -5.93 2.51
N GLN A 9 6.09 -7.25 2.75
CA GLN A 9 5.90 -7.82 4.08
C GLN A 9 7.21 -7.77 4.89
N PHE A 10 7.12 -7.88 6.22
CA PHE A 10 8.27 -7.78 7.12
C PHE A 10 9.46 -8.68 6.71
N ARG A 11 9.20 -9.92 6.27
CA ARG A 11 10.25 -10.85 5.82
C ARG A 11 11.12 -10.32 4.66
N HIS A 12 10.54 -9.55 3.74
CA HIS A 12 11.27 -9.00 2.60
C HIS A 12 12.15 -7.83 3.04
N VAL A 13 11.67 -7.02 4.00
CA VAL A 13 12.49 -5.94 4.57
C VAL A 13 13.71 -6.47 5.31
N VAL A 14 13.62 -7.64 5.97
CA VAL A 14 14.80 -8.29 6.58
C VAL A 14 15.88 -8.56 5.55
N PHE A 15 15.50 -9.07 4.37
CA PHE A 15 16.44 -9.28 3.27
C PHE A 15 17.01 -7.96 2.73
N ASN A 16 16.15 -6.96 2.49
CA ASN A 16 16.57 -5.67 1.95
C ASN A 16 17.47 -4.90 2.92
N ALA A 17 17.20 -4.94 4.22
CA ALA A 17 18.00 -4.26 5.24
C ALA A 17 19.43 -4.81 5.29
N ASN A 18 19.59 -6.13 5.18
CA ASN A 18 20.93 -6.75 5.12
C ASN A 18 21.72 -6.23 3.90
N GLN A 19 21.11 -6.21 2.72
CA GLN A 19 21.73 -5.65 1.51
C GLN A 19 22.03 -4.15 1.66
N PHE A 20 21.13 -3.41 2.29
CA PHE A 20 21.31 -1.98 2.56
C PHE A 20 22.52 -1.72 3.45
N PHE A 21 22.69 -2.49 4.53
CA PHE A 21 23.83 -2.37 5.44
C PHE A 21 25.16 -2.71 4.74
N ASP A 22 25.17 -3.77 3.93
CA ASP A 22 26.35 -4.17 3.16
C ASP A 22 26.80 -3.08 2.17
N HIS A 23 25.86 -2.33 1.58
CA HIS A 23 26.15 -1.26 0.63
C HIS A 23 26.61 0.06 1.28
N HIS A 24 26.02 0.44 2.41
CA HIS A 24 26.24 1.78 3.01
C HIS A 24 27.30 1.80 4.12
N GLY A 25 27.94 0.67 4.41
CA GLY A 25 29.16 0.61 5.23
C GLY A 25 29.00 1.16 6.65
N ARG A 26 27.89 0.86 7.33
CA ARG A 26 27.75 1.23 8.76
C ARG A 26 28.74 0.42 9.62
N PRO A 27 29.32 1.03 10.67
CA PRO A 27 30.30 0.37 11.52
C PRO A 27 29.66 -0.85 12.20
N ASP A 28 30.47 -1.88 12.41
CA ASP A 28 30.18 -3.29 12.69
C ASP A 28 29.13 -3.64 13.80
N ASN A 29 28.50 -2.66 14.45
CA ASN A 29 27.70 -2.86 15.67
C ASN A 29 26.30 -2.21 15.70
N ILE A 30 25.75 -1.66 14.61
CA ILE A 30 24.34 -1.19 14.62
C ILE A 30 23.56 -1.80 13.46
N ARG A 31 23.01 -2.99 13.71
CA ARG A 31 21.95 -3.63 12.90
C ARG A 31 20.54 -3.26 13.38
N THR A 32 20.42 -2.30 14.30
CA THR A 32 19.13 -1.84 14.82
C THR A 32 18.67 -0.59 14.08
N LEU A 33 17.42 -0.60 13.59
CA LEU A 33 16.75 0.59 13.06
C LEU A 33 15.46 0.85 13.84
N CYS A 34 15.14 2.13 14.02
CA CYS A 34 13.88 2.55 14.61
C CYS A 34 12.83 2.73 13.49
N PHE A 35 11.69 2.06 13.61
CA PHE A 35 10.60 2.15 12.65
C PHE A 35 9.43 2.94 13.23
N GLU A 36 8.86 3.82 12.40
CA GLU A 36 7.59 4.48 12.68
C GLU A 36 6.48 3.81 11.87
N GLY A 37 5.41 3.43 12.57
CA GLY A 37 4.23 2.77 12.02
C GLY A 37 3.04 3.72 11.94
N THR A 38 2.41 3.83 10.78
CA THR A 38 1.11 4.50 10.60
C THR A 38 0.04 3.49 10.24
N VAL A 39 -1.22 3.73 10.63
CA VAL A 39 -2.34 2.87 10.21
C VAL A 39 -2.34 2.67 8.69
N LYS A 40 -2.41 1.41 8.26
CA LYS A 40 -2.68 1.08 6.87
C LYS A 40 -4.18 1.22 6.65
N LEU A 41 -4.55 2.21 5.83
CA LEU A 41 -5.91 2.46 5.45
C LEU A 41 -6.37 1.47 4.38
N HIS A 42 -7.65 1.10 4.44
CA HIS A 42 -8.29 0.19 3.49
C HIS A 42 -9.20 1.00 2.56
N GLY A 43 -8.65 1.40 1.42
CA GLY A 43 -9.37 2.12 0.38
C GLY A 43 -8.79 1.79 -0.99
N THR A 44 -8.65 2.82 -1.83
CA THR A 44 -7.94 2.72 -3.11
C THR A 44 -6.78 3.72 -3.15
N ASN A 45 -5.67 3.33 -3.78
CA ASN A 45 -4.53 4.22 -3.93
C ASN A 45 -4.89 5.40 -4.84
N ALA A 46 -4.59 6.61 -4.38
CA ALA A 46 -4.97 7.83 -5.06
C ALA A 46 -3.82 8.85 -4.98
N GLY A 47 -3.39 9.37 -6.13
CA GLY A 47 -2.33 10.36 -6.20
C GLY A 47 -2.72 11.57 -7.03
N LEU A 48 -2.17 12.73 -6.67
CA LEU A 48 -2.27 13.95 -7.46
C LEU A 48 -0.86 14.39 -7.84
N ARG A 49 -0.58 14.45 -9.13
CA ARG A 49 0.70 14.88 -9.69
C ARG A 49 0.59 16.25 -10.34
N ARG A 50 1.52 17.16 -10.04
CA ARG A 50 1.73 18.40 -10.78
C ARG A 50 3.00 18.27 -11.60
N PHE A 51 2.83 18.03 -12.90
CA PHE A 51 3.94 17.89 -13.85
C PHE A 51 3.94 19.06 -14.82
N LYS A 52 5.02 19.87 -14.81
CA LYS A 52 5.15 21.07 -15.65
C LYS A 52 3.91 21.98 -15.58
N GLY A 53 3.39 22.17 -14.37
CA GLY A 53 2.22 23.02 -14.08
C GLY A 53 0.85 22.40 -14.36
N LYS A 54 0.76 21.17 -14.89
CA LYS A 54 -0.50 20.47 -15.13
C LYS A 54 -0.79 19.45 -14.03
N TYR A 55 -2.01 19.48 -13.50
CA TYR A 55 -2.50 18.49 -12.54
C TYR A 55 -2.94 17.20 -13.27
N GLN A 56 -2.57 16.07 -12.69
CA GLN A 56 -2.85 14.73 -13.19
C GLN A 56 -3.27 13.87 -12.00
N PRO A 57 -4.58 13.69 -11.73
CA PRO A 57 -5.02 12.68 -10.78
C PRO A 57 -4.65 11.29 -11.33
N GLN A 58 -4.32 10.37 -10.44
CA GLN A 58 -3.91 9.01 -10.79
C GLN A 58 -4.40 8.00 -9.75
N SER A 59 -4.80 6.83 -10.22
CA SER A 59 -4.88 5.61 -9.41
C SER A 59 -3.48 4.99 -9.26
N ARG A 60 -3.39 3.78 -8.70
CA ARG A 60 -2.12 3.05 -8.60
C ARG A 60 -1.44 2.86 -9.97
N ASN A 61 -2.24 2.58 -11.00
CA ASN A 61 -1.75 2.09 -12.28
C ASN A 61 -2.11 2.97 -13.47
N ASN A 62 -3.01 3.96 -13.32
CA ASN A 62 -3.44 4.84 -14.42
C ASN A 62 -3.48 6.32 -14.04
N ILE A 63 -3.23 7.20 -15.03
CA ILE A 63 -3.73 8.58 -14.96
C ILE A 63 -5.23 8.49 -15.21
N ILE A 64 -6.02 9.17 -14.39
CA ILE A 64 -7.48 9.10 -14.42
C ILE A 64 -8.09 10.46 -14.77
N SER A 65 -9.39 10.46 -15.08
CA SER A 65 -10.22 11.63 -15.36
C SER A 65 -11.65 11.36 -14.87
N VAL A 66 -12.55 12.34 -14.91
CA VAL A 66 -13.96 12.10 -14.53
C VAL A 66 -14.62 11.02 -15.40
N ASP A 67 -14.26 10.94 -16.69
CA ASP A 67 -14.77 9.90 -17.60
C ASP A 67 -14.20 8.49 -17.32
N ASN A 68 -13.09 8.40 -16.59
CA ASN A 68 -12.37 7.18 -16.29
C ASN A 68 -11.79 7.28 -14.87
N ASP A 69 -12.70 7.28 -13.89
CA ASP A 69 -12.43 7.67 -12.52
C ASP A 69 -12.01 6.46 -11.65
N ASN A 70 -11.34 6.74 -10.54
CA ASN A 70 -11.06 5.80 -9.46
C ASN A 70 -12.00 6.09 -8.28
N MET A 71 -13.24 5.59 -8.37
CA MET A 71 -14.25 5.74 -7.32
C MET A 71 -14.54 7.21 -6.92
N GLU A 72 -14.67 8.07 -7.93
CA GLU A 72 -14.91 9.52 -7.82
C GLU A 72 -13.72 10.35 -7.31
N PHE A 73 -12.51 9.78 -7.27
CA PHE A 73 -11.32 10.54 -6.88
C PHE A 73 -10.93 11.64 -7.88
N ALA A 74 -11.07 11.41 -9.19
CA ALA A 74 -10.80 12.44 -10.21
C ALA A 74 -11.84 13.57 -10.13
N ALA A 75 -13.12 13.22 -9.99
CA ALA A 75 -14.20 14.17 -9.75
C ALA A 75 -13.96 14.97 -8.46
N PHE A 76 -13.51 14.33 -7.39
CA PHE A 76 -13.11 15.00 -6.16
C PHE A 76 -12.00 16.04 -6.42
N VAL A 77 -10.93 15.67 -7.12
CA VAL A 77 -9.83 16.58 -7.44
C VAL A 77 -10.29 17.80 -8.24
N GLU A 78 -11.19 17.62 -9.20
CA GLU A 78 -11.79 18.71 -9.98
C GLU A 78 -12.71 19.61 -9.15
N SER A 79 -13.39 19.06 -8.13
CA SER A 79 -14.27 19.83 -7.25
C SER A 79 -13.52 20.80 -6.33
N VAL A 80 -12.25 20.52 -6.01
CA VAL A 80 -11.43 21.36 -5.13
C VAL A 80 -10.85 22.54 -5.92
N PRO A 81 -11.00 23.80 -5.45
CA PRO A 81 -10.49 24.96 -6.17
C PRO A 81 -8.99 24.86 -6.45
N LYS A 82 -8.59 25.10 -7.70
CA LYS A 82 -7.19 25.03 -8.15
C LYS A 82 -6.22 25.81 -7.24
N LYS A 83 -6.64 26.96 -6.68
CA LYS A 83 -5.82 27.76 -5.76
C LYS A 83 -5.37 26.98 -4.51
N ASN A 84 -6.18 26.04 -4.03
CA ASN A 84 -5.87 25.21 -2.86
C ASN A 84 -4.80 24.16 -3.23
N TRP A 85 -4.91 23.57 -4.42
CA TRP A 85 -3.86 22.72 -4.97
C TRP A 85 -2.57 23.50 -5.22
N ASP A 86 -2.64 24.69 -5.82
CA ASP A 86 -1.46 25.52 -6.07
C ASP A 86 -0.71 25.81 -4.77
N LYS A 87 -1.42 26.17 -3.68
CA LYS A 87 -0.82 26.39 -2.36
C LYS A 87 -0.04 25.19 -1.84
N ILE A 88 -0.63 24.00 -1.78
CA ILE A 88 0.05 22.83 -1.19
C ILE A 88 1.27 22.39 -2.03
N PHE A 89 1.15 22.47 -3.36
CA PHE A 89 2.25 22.11 -4.24
C PHE A 89 3.37 23.16 -4.25
N ASP A 90 3.05 24.44 -4.09
CA ASP A 90 4.04 25.50 -3.95
C ASP A 90 4.75 25.42 -2.59
N LEU A 91 4.04 25.04 -1.53
CA LEU A 91 4.65 24.70 -0.24
C LEU A 91 5.62 23.52 -0.36
N ALA A 92 5.24 22.43 -1.04
CA ALA A 92 6.14 21.31 -1.29
C ALA A 92 7.39 21.72 -2.08
N ALA A 93 7.23 22.50 -3.14
CA ALA A 93 8.34 23.04 -3.91
C ALA A 93 9.26 23.94 -3.06
N LYS A 94 8.69 24.71 -2.13
CA LYS A 94 9.43 25.56 -1.20
C LYS A 94 10.21 24.72 -0.17
N TRP A 95 9.59 23.75 0.49
CA TRP A 95 10.30 22.88 1.45
C TRP A 95 11.45 22.14 0.80
N HIS A 96 11.23 21.68 -0.43
CA HIS A 96 12.25 21.07 -1.25
C HIS A 96 13.44 22.00 -1.48
N ARG A 97 13.18 23.23 -1.91
CA ARG A 97 14.22 24.26 -2.12
C ARG A 97 14.96 24.61 -0.84
N ASP A 98 14.22 24.76 0.26
CA ASP A 98 14.74 25.18 1.57
C ASP A 98 15.47 24.05 2.32
N GLY A 99 15.53 22.83 1.78
CA GLY A 99 16.20 21.71 2.44
C GLY A 99 15.48 21.16 3.68
N ARG A 100 14.16 21.37 3.78
CA ARG A 100 13.34 20.93 4.93
C ARG A 100 12.78 19.52 4.80
N LEU A 101 13.22 18.80 3.79
CA LEU A 101 12.76 17.46 3.44
C LEU A 101 13.93 16.50 3.60
N ASP A 102 13.71 15.38 4.30
CA ASP A 102 14.63 14.24 4.26
C ASP A 102 14.84 13.81 2.82
N ARG A 103 16.10 13.54 2.46
CA ARG A 103 16.52 13.25 1.08
C ARG A 103 17.26 11.92 1.02
N ASP A 104 17.06 11.21 -0.08
CA ASP A 104 17.99 10.18 -0.52
C ASP A 104 19.33 10.84 -0.91
N PHE A 105 20.45 10.16 -0.65
CA PHE A 105 21.82 10.69 -0.73
C PHE A 105 22.26 11.18 -2.13
N SER A 106 21.50 10.84 -3.18
CA SER A 106 21.89 11.05 -4.58
C SER A 106 21.44 12.40 -5.20
N TYR A 107 20.99 13.37 -4.40
CA TYR A 107 20.22 14.50 -4.92
C TYR A 107 20.98 15.84 -5.10
N ASP A 108 20.92 16.40 -6.32
CA ASP A 108 21.26 17.79 -6.66
C ASP A 108 19.99 18.66 -6.73
N PRO A 109 19.80 19.66 -5.84
CA PRO A 109 18.61 20.48 -5.81
C PRO A 109 18.45 21.37 -7.03
N ARG A 110 17.54 20.96 -7.92
CA ARG A 110 17.03 21.84 -8.97
C ARG A 110 16.24 22.99 -8.33
N PRO A 111 16.50 24.26 -8.71
CA PRO A 111 15.83 25.42 -8.12
C PRO A 111 14.31 25.47 -8.36
N HIS A 112 13.81 24.68 -9.32
CA HIS A 112 12.39 24.59 -9.67
C HIS A 112 11.98 23.13 -9.86
N ALA A 113 11.41 22.50 -8.82
CA ALA A 113 10.80 21.18 -8.93
C ALA A 113 9.73 21.18 -10.05
N GLN A 114 9.87 20.29 -11.01
CA GLN A 114 9.01 20.23 -12.21
C GLN A 114 7.98 19.10 -12.11
N ASP A 115 8.20 18.16 -11.19
CA ASP A 115 7.39 16.96 -11.03
C ASP A 115 7.18 16.70 -9.54
N ILE A 116 5.99 17.03 -9.03
CA ILE A 116 5.63 16.78 -7.64
C ILE A 116 4.43 15.86 -7.64
N THR A 117 4.44 14.82 -6.81
CA THR A 117 3.31 13.91 -6.65
C THR A 117 3.04 13.68 -5.17
N PHE A 118 1.83 14.01 -4.74
CA PHE A 118 1.29 13.57 -3.47
C PHE A 118 0.57 12.24 -3.66
N TYR A 119 0.80 11.31 -2.74
CA TYR A 119 0.14 10.00 -2.69
C TYR A 119 -0.64 9.88 -1.40
N GLY A 120 -1.84 9.33 -1.52
CA GLY A 120 -2.69 9.05 -0.39
C GLY A 120 -3.60 7.86 -0.64
N GLU A 121 -4.39 7.56 0.37
CA GLU A 121 -5.47 6.59 0.29
C GLU A 121 -6.78 7.37 0.13
N TRP A 122 -7.55 7.02 -0.89
CA TRP A 122 -8.94 7.46 -1.01
C TRP A 122 -9.80 6.47 -0.24
N ILE A 123 -10.49 6.94 0.79
CA ILE A 123 -11.24 6.12 1.74
C ILE A 123 -12.65 6.66 1.94
N GLY A 124 -13.55 5.81 2.41
CA GLY A 124 -14.92 6.17 2.76
C GLY A 124 -15.93 5.14 2.27
N LYS A 125 -17.20 5.44 2.49
CA LYS A 125 -18.30 4.57 2.07
C LYS A 125 -18.31 4.36 0.57
N GLY A 126 -18.45 3.09 0.17
CA GLY A 126 -18.50 2.68 -1.23
C GLY A 126 -17.15 2.61 -1.94
N ILE A 127 -16.03 2.73 -1.21
CA ILE A 127 -14.68 2.55 -1.79
C ILE A 127 -14.16 1.12 -1.60
N GLN A 128 -14.26 0.60 -0.38
CA GLN A 128 -13.87 -0.76 0.00
C GLN A 128 -14.86 -1.28 1.06
N LYS A 129 -14.66 -2.51 1.54
CA LYS A 129 -15.54 -3.17 2.50
C LYS A 129 -14.79 -3.70 3.72
N ASN A 130 -15.51 -3.97 4.80
CA ASN A 130 -15.02 -4.69 6.00
C ASN A 130 -13.98 -3.97 6.88
N ALA A 131 -13.70 -2.68 6.66
CA ALA A 131 -12.85 -1.86 7.54
C ALA A 131 -13.64 -0.67 8.11
N GLY A 132 -13.28 -0.19 9.30
CA GLY A 132 -13.96 0.95 9.94
C GLY A 132 -13.96 2.21 9.08
N VAL A 133 -12.92 2.43 8.27
CA VAL A 133 -12.86 3.57 7.32
C VAL A 133 -13.88 3.49 6.19
N CYS A 134 -14.46 2.31 5.94
CA CYS A 134 -15.52 2.11 4.95
C CYS A 134 -16.89 2.63 5.45
N GLU A 135 -17.01 2.93 6.75
CA GLU A 135 -18.24 3.44 7.38
C GLU A 135 -18.17 4.96 7.63
N LEU A 136 -17.13 5.65 7.12
CA LEU A 136 -17.06 7.11 7.18
C LEU A 136 -18.19 7.72 6.35
N ALA A 137 -18.84 8.75 6.91
CA ALA A 137 -19.96 9.44 6.27
C ALA A 137 -19.53 10.13 4.97
N ASP A 138 -18.37 10.78 5.00
CA ASP A 138 -17.77 11.45 3.85
C ASP A 138 -16.51 10.74 3.40
N LYS A 139 -16.27 10.75 2.08
CA LYS A 139 -15.01 10.28 1.51
C LYS A 139 -13.88 11.25 1.87
N GLN A 140 -12.69 10.69 2.08
CA GLN A 140 -11.50 11.44 2.50
C GLN A 140 -10.30 11.02 1.65
N TRP A 141 -9.41 11.98 1.38
CA TRP A 141 -8.10 11.68 0.80
C TRP A 141 -7.02 11.86 1.87
N VAL A 142 -6.38 10.76 2.26
CA VAL A 142 -5.38 10.75 3.34
C VAL A 142 -3.99 10.57 2.76
N ILE A 143 -3.23 11.65 2.72
CA ILE A 143 -1.87 11.71 2.17
C ILE A 143 -0.91 10.94 3.09
N PHE A 144 -0.13 10.03 2.50
CA PHE A 144 0.88 9.22 3.20
C PHE A 144 2.27 9.24 2.53
N GLY A 145 2.40 9.93 1.39
CA GLY A 145 3.64 9.96 0.63
C GLY A 145 3.76 11.17 -0.28
N LEU A 146 5.00 11.60 -0.50
CA LEU A 146 5.35 12.69 -1.39
C LEU A 146 6.58 12.30 -2.20
N CYS A 147 6.54 12.56 -3.50
CA CYS A 147 7.67 12.38 -4.41
C CYS A 147 7.93 13.69 -5.15
N ILE A 148 9.18 14.12 -5.18
CA ILE A 148 9.62 15.34 -5.86
C ILE A 148 10.75 14.99 -6.81
N ASP A 149 10.56 15.31 -8.09
CA ASP A 149 11.52 15.09 -9.16
C ASP A 149 12.05 13.65 -9.22
N GLY A 150 11.21 12.69 -8.84
CA GLY A 150 11.52 11.26 -8.85
C GLY A 150 12.03 10.70 -7.53
N ASN A 151 12.28 11.53 -6.51
CA ASN A 151 12.80 11.14 -5.21
C ASN A 151 11.69 11.11 -4.16
N TRP A 152 11.68 10.08 -3.31
CA TRP A 152 10.79 10.02 -2.16
C TRP A 152 11.23 11.03 -1.10
N THR A 153 10.26 11.60 -0.40
CA THR A 153 10.50 12.55 0.68
C THR A 153 9.52 12.31 1.83
N THR A 154 9.93 12.75 3.01
CA THR A 154 9.08 12.86 4.20
C THR A 154 7.87 13.76 3.98
N ILE A 155 6.77 13.40 4.65
CA ILE A 155 5.53 14.19 4.79
C ILE A 155 5.51 15.00 6.10
N ARG A 156 6.64 15.06 6.83
CA ARG A 156 6.86 15.94 8.00
C ARG A 156 7.87 17.05 7.66
N PRO A 157 7.56 17.99 6.75
CA PRO A 157 8.47 19.09 6.42
C PRO A 157 8.62 20.10 7.56
N THR A 158 7.70 20.10 8.53
CA THR A 158 7.67 21.03 9.65
C THR A 158 7.10 20.35 10.90
N SER A 159 7.27 20.98 12.07
CA SER A 159 6.59 20.57 13.31
C SER A 159 5.05 20.64 13.23
N HIS A 160 4.49 21.30 12.21
CA HIS A 160 3.06 21.50 12.00
C HIS A 160 2.49 20.62 10.87
N GLY A 161 3.26 19.67 10.33
CA GLY A 161 2.85 18.75 9.27
C GLY A 161 2.91 19.33 7.85
N LEU A 162 2.04 18.82 6.97
CA LEU A 162 1.96 19.15 5.53
C LEU A 162 1.33 20.51 5.20
N GLY A 163 1.03 21.41 6.15
CA GLY A 163 0.44 22.72 5.82
C GLY A 163 -0.94 22.65 5.12
N LEU A 164 -1.71 21.59 5.36
CA LEU A 164 -3.02 21.35 4.74
C LEU A 164 -4.07 22.39 5.18
N TYR A 165 -3.93 22.94 6.39
CA TYR A 165 -4.81 23.98 6.91
C TYR A 165 -4.60 25.30 6.14
N GLU A 166 -3.34 25.70 5.97
CA GLU A 166 -2.93 26.90 5.23
C GLU A 166 -3.30 26.81 3.74
N ALA A 167 -3.22 25.60 3.19
CA ALA A 167 -3.71 25.29 1.85
C ALA A 167 -5.24 25.32 1.72
N GLY A 168 -5.98 25.31 2.84
CA GLY A 168 -7.45 25.24 2.87
C GLY A 168 -7.98 23.88 2.41
N LEU A 169 -7.18 22.81 2.48
CA LEU A 169 -7.55 21.49 1.98
C LEU A 169 -8.34 20.65 3.01
N ARG A 170 -8.29 21.06 4.28
CA ARG A 170 -9.09 20.44 5.36
C ARG A 170 -10.59 20.55 5.14
N GLU A 171 -11.04 21.66 4.57
CA GLU A 171 -12.45 21.91 4.23
C GLU A 171 -12.98 20.93 3.18
N TYR A 172 -12.08 20.22 2.49
CA TYR A 172 -12.37 19.24 1.44
C TYR A 172 -11.99 17.81 1.87
N ASN A 173 -11.91 17.52 3.17
CA ASN A 173 -11.56 16.19 3.69
C ASN A 173 -10.22 15.64 3.16
N VAL A 174 -9.25 16.53 2.96
CA VAL A 174 -7.85 16.14 2.73
C VAL A 174 -7.11 16.14 4.05
N HIS A 175 -6.46 15.02 4.35
CA HIS A 175 -5.76 14.79 5.60
C HIS A 175 -4.34 14.26 5.36
N ASP A 176 -3.52 14.33 6.39
CA ASP A 176 -2.21 13.71 6.53
C ASP A 176 -2.34 12.48 7.44
N ILE A 177 -1.81 11.34 7.00
CA ILE A 177 -1.84 10.08 7.74
C ILE A 177 -1.29 10.19 9.17
N LEU A 178 -0.42 11.17 9.43
CA LEU A 178 0.23 11.41 10.72
C LEU A 178 -0.67 12.07 11.76
N GLU A 179 -1.91 12.42 11.41
CA GLU A 179 -2.91 12.92 12.35
C GLU A 179 -3.57 11.82 13.19
N ALA A 180 -3.39 10.57 12.81
CA ALA A 180 -3.75 9.43 13.65
C ALA A 180 -2.56 8.96 14.47
N SER A 181 -2.82 8.05 15.41
CA SER A 181 -1.80 7.44 16.25
C SER A 181 -0.68 6.83 15.42
N VAL A 182 0.55 7.11 15.84
CA VAL A 182 1.77 6.49 15.32
C VAL A 182 2.31 5.47 16.32
N PHE A 183 2.95 4.44 15.80
CA PHE A 183 3.58 3.37 16.57
C PHE A 183 5.09 3.41 16.34
N VAL A 184 5.86 2.90 17.30
CA VAL A 184 7.33 2.87 17.20
C VAL A 184 7.82 1.50 17.62
N VAL A 185 8.74 0.94 16.84
CA VAL A 185 9.40 -0.34 17.14
C VAL A 185 10.87 -0.22 16.78
N GLU A 186 11.75 -0.76 17.62
CA GLU A 186 13.15 -0.98 17.26
C GLU A 186 13.33 -2.40 16.75
N ILE A 187 14.00 -2.55 15.61
CA ILE A 187 14.21 -3.85 14.98
C ILE A 187 15.70 -4.07 14.85
N ASP A 188 16.21 -5.04 15.61
CA ASP A 188 17.56 -5.56 15.47
C ASP A 188 17.57 -6.61 14.34
N PHE A 189 18.17 -6.27 13.20
CA PHE A 189 18.30 -7.16 12.05
C PHE A 189 19.33 -8.29 12.25
N SER A 190 20.02 -8.36 13.40
CA SER A 190 20.74 -9.56 13.82
C SER A 190 19.80 -10.63 14.40
N ASN A 191 18.61 -10.24 14.90
CA ASN A 191 17.57 -11.11 15.43
C ASN A 191 16.17 -10.52 15.16
N PRO A 192 15.76 -10.38 13.88
CA PRO A 192 14.55 -9.65 13.50
C PRO A 192 13.27 -10.33 14.00
N GLU A 193 13.29 -11.64 14.24
CA GLU A 193 12.17 -12.39 14.80
C GLU A 193 11.75 -11.89 16.19
N ALA A 194 12.67 -11.31 16.96
CA ALA A 194 12.35 -10.75 18.27
C ALA A 194 11.36 -9.56 18.22
N ALA A 195 11.27 -8.86 17.09
CA ALA A 195 10.35 -7.75 16.91
C ALA A 195 8.91 -8.20 16.53
N ILE A 196 8.73 -9.46 16.09
CA ILE A 196 7.42 -9.96 15.61
C ILE A 196 6.31 -9.83 16.67
N PRO A 197 6.50 -10.21 17.96
CA PRO A 197 5.46 -10.08 18.96
C PRO A 197 4.98 -8.63 19.15
N GLU A 198 5.90 -7.67 19.11
CA GLU A 198 5.58 -6.25 19.28
C GLU A 198 4.89 -5.67 18.04
N LEU A 199 5.40 -5.97 16.84
CA LEU A 199 4.75 -5.63 15.57
C LEU A 199 3.31 -6.16 15.51
N MET A 200 3.10 -7.39 15.99
CA MET A 200 1.79 -8.02 15.97
C MET A 200 0.86 -7.46 17.04
N LYS A 201 1.37 -7.17 18.24
CA LYS A 201 0.62 -6.42 19.27
C LYS A 201 0.05 -5.12 18.72
N TYR A 202 0.85 -4.31 18.03
CA TYR A 202 0.36 -3.06 17.44
C TYR A 202 -0.64 -3.28 16.31
N THR A 203 -0.39 -4.28 15.47
CA THR A 203 -1.31 -4.66 14.40
C THR A 203 -2.66 -5.12 14.96
N ASP A 204 -2.67 -5.84 16.07
CA ASP A 204 -3.88 -6.32 16.74
C ASP A 204 -4.67 -5.18 17.39
N ILE A 205 -3.99 -4.16 17.95
CA ILE A 205 -4.66 -2.93 18.43
C ILE A 205 -5.43 -2.25 17.28
N VAL A 206 -4.77 -2.10 16.12
CA VAL A 206 -5.41 -1.50 14.92
C VAL A 206 -6.52 -2.40 14.38
N ALA A 207 -6.33 -3.72 14.43
CA ALA A 207 -7.30 -4.71 13.99
C ALA A 207 -8.60 -4.68 14.80
N GLU A 208 -8.52 -4.44 16.11
CA GLU A 208 -9.66 -4.30 17.00
C GLU A 208 -10.39 -2.99 16.75
N LYS A 209 -9.64 -1.89 16.65
CA LYS A 209 -10.20 -0.54 16.46
C LYS A 209 -9.27 0.30 15.59
N CYS A 210 -9.75 0.69 14.42
CA CYS A 210 -9.01 1.53 13.50
C CYS A 210 -8.80 2.94 14.09
N PRO A 211 -7.56 3.39 14.36
CA PRO A 211 -7.31 4.71 14.94
C PRO A 211 -7.76 5.85 14.03
N TRP A 212 -7.79 5.63 12.70
CA TRP A 212 -8.27 6.64 11.76
C TRP A 212 -9.79 6.81 11.83
N ALA A 213 -10.53 5.69 11.79
CA ALA A 213 -11.99 5.72 11.85
C ALA A 213 -12.50 6.31 13.17
N GLU A 214 -11.80 5.99 14.28
CA GLU A 214 -12.12 6.50 15.62
C GLU A 214 -12.10 8.04 15.69
N ARG A 215 -11.19 8.71 14.97
CA ARG A 215 -11.13 10.18 14.91
C ARG A 215 -12.42 10.82 14.41
N PHE A 216 -13.22 10.07 13.66
CA PHE A 216 -14.49 10.51 13.10
C PHE A 216 -15.68 9.83 13.78
N GLY A 217 -15.48 9.28 14.99
CA GLY A 217 -16.53 8.65 15.79
C GLY A 217 -16.98 7.28 15.28
N VAL A 218 -16.27 6.68 14.33
CA VAL A 218 -16.61 5.39 13.74
C VAL A 218 -15.84 4.27 14.43
N ILE A 219 -16.55 3.22 14.84
CA ILE A 219 -15.96 2.02 15.44
C ILE A 219 -15.94 0.91 14.38
N GLY A 220 -14.76 0.40 14.09
CA GLY A 220 -14.58 -0.73 13.18
C GLY A 220 -13.11 -1.14 13.06
N PRO A 221 -12.83 -2.29 12.45
CA PRO A 221 -11.48 -2.84 12.39
C PRO A 221 -10.59 -2.06 11.40
N GLY A 222 -9.30 -1.96 11.69
CA GLY A 222 -8.28 -1.47 10.76
C GLY A 222 -7.63 -2.61 9.96
N GLU A 223 -7.00 -2.26 8.83
CA GLU A 223 -6.34 -3.25 7.97
C GLU A 223 -5.01 -3.74 8.55
N GLY A 224 -4.21 -2.81 9.09
CA GLY A 224 -2.85 -3.07 9.52
C GLY A 224 -2.03 -1.81 9.73
N ILE A 225 -0.71 -1.92 9.61
CA ILE A 225 0.24 -0.82 9.80
C ILE A 225 1.25 -0.82 8.65
N VAL A 226 1.60 0.37 8.17
CA VAL A 226 2.75 0.62 7.30
C VAL A 226 3.89 1.18 8.14
N TRP A 227 5.05 0.55 8.05
CA TRP A 227 6.26 0.86 8.80
C TRP A 227 7.31 1.46 7.87
N LYS A 228 7.94 2.55 8.30
CA LYS A 228 9.07 3.19 7.61
C LYS A 228 10.22 3.40 8.61
N ALA A 229 11.45 3.13 8.19
CA ALA A 229 12.63 3.41 9.01
C ALA A 229 12.75 4.92 9.24
N ARG A 230 12.92 5.36 10.49
CA ARG A 230 13.01 6.78 10.84
C ARG A 230 14.28 7.43 10.36
N GLU A 231 15.37 6.66 10.34
CA GLU A 231 16.67 7.10 9.86
C GLU A 231 16.71 7.21 8.34
N TRP A 232 15.87 6.43 7.65
CA TRP A 232 15.81 6.34 6.19
C TRP A 232 14.35 6.33 5.69
N PRO A 233 13.55 7.37 5.99
CA PRO A 233 12.11 7.33 5.74
C PRO A 233 11.78 7.39 4.25
N CYS A 234 12.75 7.77 3.42
CA CYS A 234 12.64 7.88 1.98
C CYS A 234 13.11 6.62 1.24
N ASP A 235 13.80 5.69 1.91
CA ASP A 235 14.23 4.43 1.30
C ASP A 235 13.08 3.43 1.29
N SER A 236 12.44 3.28 0.13
CA SER A 236 11.31 2.35 -0.01
C SER A 236 11.69 0.88 0.14
N GLY A 237 12.97 0.52 0.06
CA GLY A 237 13.48 -0.81 0.38
C GLY A 237 13.36 -1.17 1.86
N LEU A 238 13.26 -0.16 2.72
CA LEU A 238 13.05 -0.27 4.18
C LEU A 238 11.58 -0.03 4.57
N TRP A 239 10.63 -0.01 3.63
CA TRP A 239 9.21 0.08 3.95
C TRP A 239 8.60 -1.32 3.99
N PHE A 240 7.83 -1.59 5.04
CA PHE A 240 7.04 -2.82 5.10
C PHE A 240 5.66 -2.61 5.70
N LYS A 241 4.78 -3.59 5.54
CA LYS A 241 3.44 -3.59 6.12
C LYS A 241 3.22 -4.83 6.98
N THR A 242 2.49 -4.65 8.06
CA THR A 242 1.87 -5.73 8.84
C THR A 242 0.36 -5.63 8.66
N LYS A 243 -0.32 -6.77 8.52
CA LYS A 243 -1.77 -6.81 8.31
C LYS A 243 -2.43 -7.73 9.31
N ASN A 244 -3.65 -7.39 9.69
CA ASN A 244 -4.54 -8.27 10.44
C ASN A 244 -4.82 -9.54 9.61
N LYS A 245 -4.94 -10.68 10.29
CA LYS A 245 -5.31 -11.99 9.71
C LYS A 245 -6.51 -11.95 8.76
N LYS A 246 -7.51 -11.10 9.02
CA LYS A 246 -8.69 -10.92 8.16
C LYS A 246 -8.37 -10.28 6.80
N PHE A 247 -7.30 -9.48 6.73
CA PHE A 247 -6.87 -8.73 5.55
C PHE A 247 -5.58 -9.28 4.92
N MET A 248 -5.07 -10.43 5.40
CA MET A 248 -3.92 -11.09 4.79
C MET A 248 -4.32 -11.72 3.45
N ALA A 249 -3.44 -11.62 2.45
CA ALA A 249 -3.63 -12.24 1.14
C ALA A 249 -3.27 -13.75 1.15
N SER A 250 -2.52 -14.19 2.16
CA SER A 250 -2.18 -15.59 2.43
C SER A 250 -2.25 -15.89 3.93
N LYS A 251 -2.35 -17.17 4.30
CA LYS A 251 -2.21 -17.64 5.69
C LYS A 251 -0.99 -18.55 5.88
N LEU A 252 -0.03 -18.50 4.95
CA LEU A 252 1.05 -19.48 4.85
C LEU A 252 2.04 -19.31 5.99
N LYS A 253 2.30 -20.41 6.71
CA LYS A 253 3.36 -20.49 7.72
C LYS A 253 4.59 -21.14 7.08
N LYS A 254 5.78 -20.84 7.61
CA LYS A 254 7.06 -21.43 7.16
C LYS A 254 7.07 -22.97 7.17
N THR A 255 6.21 -23.61 7.97
CA THR A 255 6.14 -25.07 8.07
C THR A 255 4.71 -25.52 7.88
N ILE A 256 4.38 -26.00 6.68
CA ILE A 256 3.27 -26.94 6.52
C ILE A 256 3.83 -28.31 6.93
N SER A 257 3.11 -29.05 7.76
CA SER A 257 3.44 -30.45 8.03
C SER A 257 3.28 -31.23 6.73
N VAL A 258 4.38 -31.46 6.01
CA VAL A 258 4.39 -32.12 4.71
C VAL A 258 3.94 -33.58 4.91
N ASP A 259 2.74 -33.89 4.45
CA ASP A 259 2.26 -35.27 4.32
C ASP A 259 3.02 -35.92 3.14
N PRO A 260 3.42 -37.21 3.18
CA PRO A 260 4.09 -37.87 2.06
C PRO A 260 3.33 -37.80 0.71
N GLU A 261 2.04 -37.46 0.68
CA GLU A 261 1.29 -37.31 -0.56
C GLU A 261 1.42 -35.90 -1.20
N LYS A 262 2.31 -35.79 -2.21
CA LYS A 262 2.62 -34.54 -2.95
C LYS A 262 1.39 -33.75 -3.43
N VAL A 263 0.31 -34.43 -3.83
CA VAL A 263 -0.93 -33.79 -4.32
C VAL A 263 -1.68 -33.09 -3.18
N LYS A 264 -1.69 -33.68 -1.98
CA LYS A 264 -2.31 -33.11 -0.79
C LYS A 264 -1.60 -31.82 -0.38
N ASN A 265 -0.27 -31.82 -0.41
CA ASN A 265 0.55 -30.65 -0.09
C ASN A 265 0.31 -29.47 -1.05
N ILE A 266 0.16 -29.74 -2.35
CA ILE A 266 -0.17 -28.68 -3.32
C ILE A 266 -1.55 -28.10 -3.03
N LYS A 267 -2.55 -28.94 -2.74
CA LYS A 267 -3.91 -28.49 -2.43
C LYS A 267 -3.93 -27.60 -1.18
N GLU A 268 -3.30 -28.06 -0.10
CA GLU A 268 -3.18 -27.31 1.15
C GLU A 268 -2.42 -25.99 0.95
N CYS A 269 -1.33 -26.01 0.18
CA CYS A 269 -0.61 -24.79 -0.18
C CYS A 269 -1.53 -23.82 -0.94
N VAL A 270 -2.30 -24.29 -1.92
CA VAL A 270 -3.23 -23.45 -2.70
C VAL A 270 -4.32 -22.86 -1.80
N ASP A 271 -4.92 -23.63 -0.90
CA ASP A 271 -5.93 -23.14 0.05
C ASP A 271 -5.41 -21.97 0.89
N VAL A 272 -4.12 -21.99 1.19
CA VAL A 272 -3.48 -21.05 2.08
C VAL A 272 -2.96 -19.80 1.35
N VAL A 273 -2.50 -19.93 0.09
CA VAL A 273 -2.00 -18.79 -0.71
C VAL A 273 -3.08 -18.15 -1.59
N LEU A 274 -4.14 -18.85 -1.96
CA LEU A 274 -5.21 -18.32 -2.81
C LEU A 274 -6.44 -17.99 -1.95
N THR A 275 -6.30 -16.96 -1.09
CA THR A 275 -7.41 -16.49 -0.26
C THR A 275 -8.44 -15.71 -1.07
N GLU A 276 -9.67 -15.63 -0.56
CA GLU A 276 -10.72 -14.79 -1.14
C GLU A 276 -10.30 -13.32 -1.24
N ASN A 277 -9.59 -12.79 -0.24
CA ASN A 277 -9.06 -11.44 -0.26
C ASN A 277 -8.07 -11.21 -1.43
N ARG A 278 -7.21 -12.19 -1.73
CA ARG A 278 -6.30 -12.13 -2.88
C ARG A 278 -7.06 -12.18 -4.21
N LEU A 279 -8.11 -13.01 -4.29
CA LEU A 279 -8.97 -13.06 -5.47
C LEU A 279 -9.69 -11.72 -5.68
N ASN A 280 -10.23 -11.11 -4.62
CA ASN A 280 -10.87 -9.79 -4.68
C ASN A 280 -9.90 -8.69 -5.13
N GLN A 281 -8.67 -8.66 -4.61
CA GLN A 281 -7.64 -7.72 -5.09
C GLN A 281 -7.33 -7.88 -6.59
N GLY A 282 -7.42 -9.10 -7.12
CA GLY A 282 -7.29 -9.33 -8.56
C GLY A 282 -8.47 -8.79 -9.38
N LEU A 283 -9.69 -8.80 -8.81
CA LEU A 283 -10.85 -8.16 -9.42
C LEU A 283 -10.72 -6.63 -9.38
N ASP A 284 -10.28 -6.07 -8.26
CA ASP A 284 -9.99 -4.64 -8.12
C ASP A 284 -8.96 -4.19 -9.15
N TYR A 285 -7.93 -5.00 -9.42
CA TYR A 285 -6.96 -4.73 -10.48
C TYR A 285 -7.60 -4.69 -11.88
N LEU A 286 -8.52 -5.60 -12.20
CA LEU A 286 -9.23 -5.54 -13.49
C LEU A 286 -10.05 -4.24 -13.60
N CYS A 287 -10.76 -3.88 -12.54
CA CYS A 287 -11.52 -2.64 -12.46
C CYS A 287 -10.62 -1.42 -12.68
N GLU A 288 -9.48 -1.35 -11.99
CA GLU A 288 -8.50 -0.27 -12.17
C GLU A 288 -7.98 -0.16 -13.61
N GLN A 289 -7.92 -1.28 -14.35
CA GLN A 289 -7.51 -1.31 -15.75
C GLN A 289 -8.65 -1.05 -16.74
N ASN A 290 -9.87 -0.75 -16.28
CA ASN A 290 -11.09 -0.65 -17.09
C ASN A 290 -11.36 -1.90 -17.92
N LEU A 291 -11.10 -3.06 -17.32
CA LEU A 291 -11.34 -4.35 -17.94
C LEU A 291 -12.59 -4.97 -17.32
N ASP A 292 -13.60 -5.21 -18.16
CA ASP A 292 -14.83 -5.90 -17.75
C ASP A 292 -14.57 -7.37 -17.39
N LEU A 293 -15.49 -7.99 -16.63
CA LEU A 293 -15.46 -9.43 -16.31
C LEU A 293 -15.93 -10.28 -17.49
N GLU A 294 -15.21 -10.18 -18.61
CA GLU A 294 -15.45 -10.96 -19.81
C GLU A 294 -14.43 -12.09 -19.98
N PRO A 295 -14.77 -13.18 -20.70
CA PRO A 295 -13.85 -14.28 -20.98
C PRO A 295 -12.48 -13.86 -21.54
N LYS A 296 -12.45 -12.76 -22.32
CA LYS A 296 -11.21 -12.20 -22.89
C LYS A 296 -10.24 -11.67 -21.82
N ASN A 297 -10.74 -11.22 -20.67
CA ASN A 297 -9.95 -10.59 -19.60
C ASN A 297 -9.56 -11.58 -18.47
N ILE A 298 -10.11 -12.80 -18.47
CA ILE A 298 -9.75 -13.86 -17.50
C ILE A 298 -8.23 -14.11 -17.49
N GLY A 299 -7.58 -14.09 -18.66
CA GLY A 299 -6.12 -14.28 -18.74
C GLY A 299 -5.33 -13.23 -17.95
N THR A 300 -5.78 -11.97 -17.98
CA THR A 300 -5.18 -10.86 -17.23
C THR A 300 -5.33 -11.06 -15.72
N PHE A 301 -6.51 -11.45 -15.26
CA PHE A 301 -6.77 -11.79 -13.85
C PHE A 301 -5.87 -12.92 -13.35
N LEU A 302 -5.83 -14.05 -14.07
CA LEU A 302 -5.03 -15.22 -13.69
C LEU A 302 -3.54 -14.88 -13.63
N MET A 303 -3.06 -14.09 -14.59
CA MET A 303 -1.67 -13.63 -14.61
C MET A 303 -1.35 -12.70 -13.44
N TRP A 304 -2.27 -11.80 -13.07
CA TRP A 304 -2.09 -10.93 -11.90
C TRP A 304 -2.01 -11.77 -10.61
N VAL A 305 -2.97 -12.67 -10.38
CA VAL A 305 -3.00 -13.54 -9.20
C VAL A 305 -1.73 -14.40 -9.10
N ALA A 306 -1.30 -14.99 -10.20
CA ALA A 306 -0.07 -15.79 -10.24
C ALA A 306 1.18 -14.96 -9.91
N LYS A 307 1.29 -13.74 -10.43
CA LYS A 307 2.41 -12.83 -10.15
C LYS A 307 2.41 -12.41 -8.69
N ASP A 308 1.25 -12.07 -8.13
CA ASP A 308 1.10 -11.67 -6.73
C ASP A 308 1.53 -12.81 -5.78
N ILE A 309 1.04 -14.04 -6.00
CA ILE A 309 1.44 -15.21 -5.21
C ILE A 309 2.93 -15.49 -5.35
N LYS A 310 3.46 -15.49 -6.57
CA LYS A 310 4.89 -15.78 -6.78
C LYS A 310 5.78 -14.78 -6.06
N LYS A 311 5.38 -13.51 -6.10
CA LYS A 311 6.12 -12.42 -5.47
C LYS A 311 6.05 -12.49 -3.96
N GLU A 312 4.86 -12.66 -3.39
CA GLU A 312 4.70 -12.67 -1.94
C GLU A 312 5.15 -14.00 -1.34
N GLU A 313 4.80 -15.15 -1.92
CA GLU A 313 4.93 -16.47 -1.28
C GLU A 313 5.93 -17.41 -1.96
N GLY A 314 6.66 -16.95 -2.98
CA GLY A 314 7.56 -17.81 -3.75
C GLY A 314 8.69 -18.43 -2.92
N ASP A 315 9.24 -17.67 -1.97
CA ASP A 315 10.25 -18.13 -1.02
C ASP A 315 9.70 -19.21 -0.08
N THR A 316 8.48 -19.01 0.42
CA THR A 316 7.82 -19.89 1.37
C THR A 316 7.36 -21.19 0.69
N ILE A 317 6.89 -21.10 -0.56
CA ILE A 317 6.57 -22.27 -1.40
C ILE A 317 7.83 -23.13 -1.61
N ALA A 318 8.95 -22.51 -1.97
CA ALA A 318 10.22 -23.21 -2.16
C ALA A 318 10.74 -23.84 -0.85
N ALA A 319 10.63 -23.14 0.27
CA ALA A 319 11.03 -23.64 1.59
C ALA A 319 10.21 -24.87 2.04
N ASN A 320 8.97 -25.02 1.55
CA ASN A 320 8.14 -26.22 1.78
C ASN A 320 8.40 -27.33 0.74
N GLY A 321 9.45 -27.22 -0.08
CA GLY A 321 9.83 -28.23 -1.08
C GLY A 321 8.86 -28.34 -2.27
N LEU A 322 8.05 -27.31 -2.50
CA LEU A 322 7.09 -27.26 -3.60
C LEU A 322 7.65 -26.47 -4.78
N GLU A 323 7.44 -26.98 -5.98
CA GLU A 323 7.83 -26.31 -7.21
C GLU A 323 6.76 -25.30 -7.65
N TRP A 324 7.16 -24.06 -7.90
CA TRP A 324 6.23 -23.01 -8.34
C TRP A 324 5.41 -23.42 -9.56
N LYS A 325 6.01 -24.16 -10.51
CA LYS A 325 5.32 -24.62 -11.71
C LYS A 325 4.11 -25.50 -11.40
N GLU A 326 4.20 -26.32 -10.35
CA GLU A 326 3.15 -27.24 -9.92
C GLU A 326 2.05 -26.49 -9.16
N VAL A 327 2.45 -25.61 -8.23
CA VAL A 327 1.52 -24.74 -7.49
C VAL A 327 0.77 -23.81 -8.43
N HIS A 328 1.47 -23.17 -9.38
CA HIS A 328 0.89 -22.28 -10.38
C HIS A 328 -0.23 -22.95 -11.16
N LYS A 329 -0.05 -24.20 -11.61
CA LYS A 329 -1.09 -24.94 -12.35
C LYS A 329 -2.37 -25.09 -11.52
N ALA A 330 -2.23 -25.42 -10.23
CA ALA A 330 -3.37 -25.61 -9.33
C ALA A 330 -4.03 -24.27 -8.94
N VAL A 331 -3.24 -23.23 -8.69
CA VAL A 331 -3.70 -21.84 -8.48
C VAL A 331 -4.52 -21.36 -9.67
N SER A 332 -3.96 -21.43 -10.89
CA SER A 332 -4.64 -20.92 -12.09
C SER A 332 -5.97 -21.62 -12.33
N LYS A 333 -6.06 -22.93 -12.07
CA LYS A 333 -7.32 -23.66 -12.16
C LYS A 333 -8.36 -23.11 -11.18
N ARG A 334 -8.02 -23.02 -9.89
CA ARG A 334 -8.98 -22.58 -8.87
C ARG A 334 -9.37 -21.11 -9.01
N ALA A 335 -8.43 -20.23 -9.37
CA ALA A 335 -8.72 -18.84 -9.66
C ALA A 335 -9.63 -18.69 -10.89
N ARG A 336 -9.47 -19.55 -11.90
CA ARG A 336 -10.35 -19.59 -13.07
C ARG A 336 -11.77 -20.03 -12.70
N ASP A 337 -11.89 -21.08 -11.88
CA ASP A 337 -13.19 -21.57 -11.41
C ASP A 337 -13.93 -20.46 -10.64
N PHE A 338 -13.23 -19.76 -9.73
CA PHE A 338 -13.78 -18.62 -8.99
C PHE A 338 -14.32 -17.50 -9.90
N ILE A 339 -13.52 -17.03 -10.88
CA ILE A 339 -13.96 -15.91 -11.73
C ILE A 339 -15.11 -16.32 -12.66
N LEU A 340 -15.14 -17.57 -13.13
CA LEU A 340 -16.25 -18.11 -13.92
C LEU A 340 -17.54 -18.20 -13.10
N GLU A 341 -17.44 -18.67 -11.84
CA GLU A 341 -18.58 -18.68 -10.91
C GLU A 341 -19.10 -17.26 -10.62
N ARG A 342 -18.19 -16.28 -10.46
CA ARG A 342 -18.54 -14.87 -10.26
C ARG A 342 -19.28 -14.30 -11.47
N ILE A 343 -18.77 -14.53 -12.68
CA ILE A 343 -19.42 -14.12 -13.94
C ILE A 343 -20.82 -14.75 -14.06
N ALA A 344 -20.97 -16.02 -13.69
CA ALA A 344 -22.25 -16.71 -13.73
C ALA A 344 -23.26 -16.17 -12.69
N ARG A 345 -22.78 -15.69 -11.54
CA ARG A 345 -23.61 -15.18 -10.43
C ARG A 345 -24.06 -13.74 -10.62
N ASP A 346 -23.13 -12.86 -10.99
CA ASP A 346 -23.34 -11.40 -10.96
C ASP A 346 -23.44 -10.76 -12.36
N GLY A 347 -23.34 -11.59 -13.42
CA GLY A 347 -23.26 -11.12 -14.80
C GLY A 347 -21.88 -10.55 -15.14
N LEU A 348 -21.78 -9.78 -16.24
CA LEU A 348 -20.53 -9.17 -16.70
C LEU A 348 -20.14 -7.89 -15.93
N THR A 349 -20.96 -7.45 -14.97
CA THR A 349 -20.81 -6.16 -14.29
C THR A 349 -19.90 -6.27 -13.07
N ILE A 350 -18.79 -5.53 -13.07
CA ILE A 350 -18.01 -5.25 -11.86
C ILE A 350 -18.73 -4.13 -11.12
N THR A 351 -19.46 -4.44 -10.05
CA THR A 351 -19.81 -3.40 -9.09
C THR A 351 -18.59 -3.16 -8.21
N GLY A 352 -17.97 -1.99 -8.40
CA GLY A 352 -16.94 -1.45 -7.53
C GLY A 352 -17.41 -1.35 -6.08
#